data_AF-A0A958X885-F1
#
_entry.id   AF-A0A958X885-F1
#
_cell.length_a   1.000
_cell.length_b   1.000
_cell.length_c   1.000
_cell.angle_alpha   90.00
_cell.angle_beta   90.00
_cell.angle_gamma   90.00
#
_symmetry.space_group_name_H-M   'P 1'
#
loop_
_entity.id
_entity.type
_entity.pdbx_description
1 polymer ?
#
loop_
_entity_poly.entity_id
_entity_poly.type
_entity_poly.pdbx_seq_one_letter_code
_entity_poly.pdbx_strand_id
1 'polypeptide(L)' 'MALTSKIFLDDRRTKKDGTQPLKLRITIDRKSIEIPLGYTIQPAYWDDAKKEVKKN' A
#
# COMPACT_ATOMS: atom_id res chain seq x y z
N MET A 1 2.96 12.58 -20.60
CA MET A 1 3.56 11.62 -19.66
C MET A 1 3.04 11.92 -18.27
N ALA A 2 2.31 10.99 -17.65
CA ALA A 2 1.82 11.15 -16.29
C ALA A 2 2.40 10.01 -15.45
N LEU A 3 3.27 10.36 -14.49
CA LEU A 3 3.71 9.48 -13.43
C LEU A 3 2.67 9.57 -12.32
N THR A 4 2.06 8.45 -11.96
CA THR A 4 1.19 8.39 -10.78
C THR A 4 1.76 7.38 -9.81
N SER A 5 1.86 7.77 -8.55
CA SER A 5 2.31 6.91 -7.47
C SER A 5 1.26 6.89 -6.37
N LYS A 6 1.00 5.72 -5.80
CA LYS A 6 0.12 5.57 -4.63
C LYS A 6 0.61 4.46 -3.73
N ILE A 7 0.53 4.69 -2.43
CA ILE A 7 0.73 3.64 -1.42
C ILE A 7 -0.62 2.98 -1.17
N PHE A 8 -0.62 1.67 -1.02
CA PHE A 8 -1.82 0.92 -0.66
C PHE A 8 -1.47 -0.25 0.25
N LEU A 9 -2.43 -0.65 1.05
CA LEU A 9 -2.38 -1.86 1.85
C LEU A 9 -2.81 -3.05 0.98
N ASP A 10 -1.99 -4.09 0.92
CA ASP A 10 -2.27 -5.30 0.13
C ASP A 10 -3.10 -6.29 0.97
N ASP A 11 -4.42 -6.20 0.81
CA ASP A 11 -5.42 -7.05 1.46
C ASP A 11 -5.33 -8.53 1.04
N ARG A 12 -4.76 -8.81 -0.13
CA ARG A 12 -4.59 -10.16 -0.68
C ARG A 12 -3.62 -11.03 0.11
N ARG A 13 -2.69 -10.40 0.84
CA ARG A 13 -1.69 -11.08 1.66
C ARG A 13 -1.84 -10.67 3.12
N THR A 14 -2.78 -11.31 3.80
CA THR A 14 -2.86 -11.23 5.26
C THR A 14 -1.93 -12.27 5.87
N LYS A 15 -0.97 -11.83 6.70
CA LYS A 15 -0.08 -12.71 7.46
C LYS A 15 -0.83 -13.38 8.62
N LYS A 16 -0.23 -14.41 9.20
CA LYS A 16 -0.79 -15.13 10.37
C LYS A 16 -1.03 -14.23 11.59
N ASP A 17 -0.29 -13.13 11.70
CA ASP A 17 -0.43 -12.11 12.75
C ASP A 17 -1.54 -11.07 12.46
N GLY A 18 -2.27 -11.23 11.35
CA GLY A 18 -3.32 -10.30 10.92
C GLY A 18 -2.80 -9.01 10.28
N THR A 19 -1.49 -8.86 10.09
CA THR A 19 -0.90 -7.70 9.41
C THR A 19 -0.92 -7.88 7.89
N GLN A 20 -0.98 -6.75 7.18
CA GLN A 20 -1.00 -6.68 5.73
C GLN A 20 0.19 -5.83 5.24
N PRO A 21 0.87 -6.22 4.14
CA PRO A 21 2.01 -5.48 3.63
C PRO A 21 1.60 -4.19 2.92
N LEU A 22 2.41 -3.15 3.12
CA LEU A 22 2.32 -1.91 2.37
C LEU A 22 3.08 -2.03 1.05
N LYS A 23 2.45 -1.58 -0.03
CA LYS A 23 3.03 -1.55 -1.37
C LYS A 23 2.90 -0.17 -1.98
N LEU A 24 3.91 0.20 -2.77
CA LEU A 24 3.89 1.36 -3.63
C LEU A 24 3.52 0.90 -5.05
N ARG A 25 2.40 1.39 -5.57
CA ARG A 25 2.09 1.25 -6.99
C ARG A 25 2.58 2.49 -7.72
N ILE A 26 3.44 2.28 -8.72
CA ILE A 26 3.88 3.32 -9.65
C ILE A 26 3.31 2.98 -11.02
N THR A 27 2.60 3.93 -11.63
CA THR A 27 2.05 3.77 -12.97
C THR A 27 2.67 4.81 -13.89
N ILE A 28 3.33 4.30 -14.95
CA ILE A 28 3.99 5.07 -16.02
C ILE A 28 3.48 4.53 -17.34
N ASP A 29 3.00 5.40 -18.23
CA ASP A 29 2.53 5.02 -19.58
C ASP A 29 1.53 3.85 -19.58
N ARG A 30 0.58 3.87 -18.64
CA ARG A 30 -0.44 2.82 -18.40
C ARG A 30 0.13 1.46 -17.98
N LYS A 31 1.42 1.36 -17.70
CA LYS A 31 2.05 0.18 -17.09
C LYS A 31 2.21 0.44 -15.60
N SER A 32 1.72 -0.49 -14.79
CA SER A 32 1.79 -0.39 -13.33
C SER A 32 2.81 -1.40 -12.80
N ILE A 33 3.70 -0.93 -11.93
CA ILE A 33 4.59 -1.76 -11.12
C ILE A 33 4.21 -1.62 -9.65
N GLU A 34 4.30 -2.72 -8.91
CA GLU A 34 4.08 -2.75 -7.48
C GLU A 34 5.39 -3.09 -6.77
N ILE A 35 5.83 -2.19 -5.88
CA ILE A 35 7.05 -2.33 -5.12
C ILE A 35 6.66 -2.57 -3.66
N PRO A 36 7.03 -3.70 -3.03
CA PRO A 36 6.81 -3.91 -1.62
C PRO A 36 7.66 -2.94 -0.80
N LEU A 37 7.07 -2.28 0.19
CA LEU A 37 7.78 -1.31 1.04
C LEU A 37 8.53 -1.97 2.21
N GLY A 38 8.37 -3.28 2.41
CA GLY A 38 8.99 -4.03 3.51
C GLY A 38 8.27 -3.90 4.86
N TYR A 39 7.28 -3.00 4.97
CA TYR A 39 6.47 -2.83 6.17
C TYR A 39 5.16 -3.60 6.10
N THR A 40 4.73 -4.13 7.24
CA THR A 40 3.41 -4.72 7.44
C THR A 40 2.72 -4.01 8.59
N ILE A 41 1.47 -3.61 8.40
CA ILE A 41 0.68 -2.90 9.42
C ILE A 41 -0.65 -3.62 9.64
N GLN A 42 -1.27 -3.40 10.81
CA GLN A 42 -2.65 -3.82 10.97
C GLN A 42 -3.59 -2.90 10.18
N PRO A 43 -4.67 -3.44 9.57
CA PRO A 43 -5.65 -2.64 8.84
C PRO A 43 -6.25 -1.48 9.65
N ALA A 44 -6.34 -1.61 10.98
CA ALA A 44 -6.82 -0.56 11.86
C ALA A 44 -6.02 0.75 11.75
N TYR A 45 -4.72 0.66 11.48
CA TYR A 45 -3.81 1.80 11.33
C TYR A 45 -3.74 2.35 9.89
N TRP A 46 -4.49 1.78 8.95
CA TRP A 46 -4.56 2.29 7.59
C TRP A 46 -5.72 3.27 7.42
N ASP A 47 -5.45 4.43 6.83
CA ASP A 47 -6.47 5.37 6.37
C ASP A 47 -6.68 5.18 4.86
N ASP A 48 -7.78 4.52 4.49
CA ASP A 48 -8.06 4.24 3.08
C ASP A 48 -8.50 5.49 2.30
N ALA A 49 -9.02 6.51 2.96
CA ALA A 49 -9.42 7.75 2.30
C ALA A 49 -8.18 8.59 1.91
N LYS A 50 -7.20 8.65 2.81
CA LYS A 50 -5.97 9.43 2.61
C LYS A 50 -4.81 8.62 2.03
N LYS A 51 -4.96 7.29 1.94
CA LYS A 51 -3.92 6.35 1.50
C LYS A 51 -2.62 6.52 2.31
N GLU A 52 -2.77 6.68 3.62
CA GLU A 52 -1.66 6.88 4.55
C GLU A 52 -1.81 6.02 5.80
N VAL A 53 -0.70 5.85 6.52
CA VAL A 53 -0.72 5.25 7.85
C VAL A 53 -1.20 6.32 8.82
N LYS A 54 -2.24 6.01 9.60
CA LYS A 54 -2.76 6.90 10.65
C LYS A 54 -1.63 7.23 11.61
N LYS A 55 -1.33 8.52 11.76
CA LYS A 55 -0.56 9.03 12.89
C LYS A 55 -1.53 9.07 14.06
N ASN A 56 -1.17 8.37 15.16
CA ASN A 56 -1.91 8.43 16.42
C ASN A 56 -2.25 9.87 16.82
#